data_AF-G4T8W3-F1
#
_entry.id   AF-G4T8W3-F1
#
_cell.length_a   1.000
_cell.length_b   1.000
_cell.length_c   1.000
_cell.angle_alpha   90.00
_cell.angle_beta   90.00
_cell.angle_gamma   90.00
#
_symmetry.space_group_name_H-M   'P 1'
#
loop_
_entity.id
_entity.type
_entity.pdbx_description
1 polymer ?
#
loop_
_entity_poly.entity_id
_entity_poly.type
_entity_poly.pdbx_seq_one_letter_code
_entity_poly.pdbx_strand_id
1 'polypeptide(L)'
;MTAFRTILTNSRPKPATVNRLIQALLHHPQFEWAALSSSRDELVAAIHSLFLLHPQNTCQPSQVSPLINIYRGSLEDADLRILDIFRLFEVERRISVATLLSSWSPTASTASPDLLTSISQLDPDRMFGVCLSFPQWRSTGALSSKLSTVERSAGYDPLFIILLLAQLLAREGSNDQLTGISWVQICRTNILAVLICSLSARDDQLRNLGWTVFGGMYDKLEHAPDFFEKKQLVYLLEKVARLYVKTSSQDSTSAAPYHRLPSYTTLFFAHAFRSLFAPSSSLYPLISRFVLQRPEFDPNDPPMLYSMLYSTLSSDLGRKEGRWKRERNWMLRFLSDGMVSSGDWKVLQRHIV
;
A
#
# COMPACT_ATOMS: atom_id res chain seq x y z
N MET A 1 4.33 -13.38 28.11
CA MET A 1 5.34 -13.02 27.07
C MET A 1 6.49 -12.14 27.56
N THR A 2 6.27 -11.15 28.45
CA THR A 2 7.37 -10.46 29.17
C THR A 2 8.32 -11.45 29.82
N ALA A 3 7.80 -12.49 30.49
CA ALA A 3 8.60 -13.55 31.07
C ALA A 3 9.55 -14.26 30.08
N PHE A 4 9.09 -14.65 28.87
CA PHE A 4 9.95 -15.37 27.89
C PHE A 4 11.07 -14.48 27.35
N ARG A 5 10.75 -13.23 27.03
CA ARG A 5 11.76 -12.24 26.59
C ARG A 5 12.75 -11.94 27.71
N THR A 6 12.27 -11.77 28.95
CA THR A 6 13.11 -11.55 30.14
C THR A 6 13.99 -12.77 30.46
N ILE A 7 13.48 -13.99 30.30
CA ILE A 7 14.25 -15.23 30.47
C ILE A 7 15.35 -15.33 29.41
N LEU A 8 15.05 -15.03 28.14
CA LEU A 8 16.04 -15.05 27.06
C LEU A 8 17.14 -13.99 27.22
N THR A 9 16.77 -12.77 27.64
CA THR A 9 17.75 -11.70 27.89
C THR A 9 18.64 -12.01 29.08
N ASN A 10 18.10 -12.68 30.11
CA ASN A 10 18.85 -13.02 31.33
C ASN A 10 19.72 -14.28 31.16
N SER A 11 19.31 -15.24 30.32
CA SER A 11 20.02 -16.51 30.14
C SER A 11 21.16 -16.48 29.12
N ARG A 12 21.27 -15.41 28.29
CA ARG A 12 22.30 -15.23 27.25
C ARG A 12 22.70 -16.54 26.53
N PRO A 13 21.74 -17.22 25.88
CA PRO A 13 22.00 -18.52 25.27
C PRO A 13 23.09 -18.42 24.19
N LYS A 14 23.92 -19.47 24.08
CA LYS A 14 24.95 -19.56 23.04
C LYS A 14 24.31 -19.55 21.63
N PRO A 15 24.97 -19.00 20.60
CA PRO A 15 24.42 -18.91 19.24
C PRO A 15 23.92 -20.24 18.68
N ALA A 16 24.63 -21.34 18.96
CA ALA A 16 24.24 -22.68 18.52
C ALA A 16 22.91 -23.15 19.12
N THR A 17 22.62 -22.79 20.38
CA THR A 17 21.35 -23.12 21.04
C THR A 17 20.20 -22.33 20.43
N VAL A 18 20.42 -21.03 20.16
CA VAL A 18 19.40 -20.18 19.51
C VAL A 18 19.07 -20.68 18.11
N ASN A 19 20.08 -21.07 17.33
CA ASN A 19 19.86 -21.65 16.01
C ASN A 19 19.09 -22.96 16.06
N ARG A 20 19.38 -23.85 17.03
CA ARG A 20 18.60 -25.08 17.24
C ARG A 20 17.15 -24.78 17.61
N LEU A 21 16.90 -23.79 18.47
CA LEU A 21 15.55 -23.39 18.85
C LEU A 21 14.76 -22.80 17.66
N ILE A 22 15.37 -21.92 16.88
CA ILE A 22 14.76 -21.38 15.66
C ILE A 22 14.45 -22.52 14.68
N GLN A 23 15.41 -23.41 14.44
CA GLN A 23 15.23 -24.57 13.55
C GLN A 23 14.10 -25.49 14.05
N ALA A 24 14.06 -25.79 15.35
CA ALA A 24 13.03 -26.63 15.95
C ALA A 24 11.63 -26.01 15.86
N LEU A 25 11.51 -24.68 16.00
CA LEU A 25 10.24 -23.97 15.87
C LEU A 25 9.77 -23.91 14.42
N LEU A 26 10.65 -23.53 13.49
CA LEU A 26 10.30 -23.31 12.08
C LEU A 26 10.02 -24.62 11.32
N HIS A 27 10.73 -25.70 11.63
CA HIS A 27 10.57 -26.99 10.96
C HIS A 27 9.59 -27.92 11.71
N HIS A 28 8.89 -27.40 12.73
CA HIS A 28 7.88 -28.19 13.41
C HIS A 28 6.69 -28.44 12.48
N PRO A 29 6.15 -29.66 12.39
CA PRO A 29 5.04 -29.98 11.47
C PRO A 29 3.76 -29.18 11.77
N GLN A 30 3.61 -28.67 12.99
CA GLN A 30 2.47 -27.83 13.38
C GLN A 30 2.73 -26.33 13.21
N PHE A 31 3.89 -25.92 12.68
CA PHE A 31 4.27 -24.51 12.55
C PHE A 31 3.27 -23.73 11.71
N GLU A 32 2.90 -24.25 10.54
CA GLU A 32 1.94 -23.58 9.65
C GLU A 32 0.54 -23.49 10.27
N TRP A 33 0.10 -24.53 10.98
CA TRP A 33 -1.18 -24.51 11.69
C TRP A 33 -1.18 -23.51 12.85
N ALA A 34 -0.10 -23.48 13.64
CA ALA A 34 0.06 -22.52 14.72
C ALA A 34 0.10 -21.08 14.18
N ALA A 35 0.70 -20.86 13.02
CA ALA A 35 0.72 -19.56 12.34
C ALA A 35 -0.63 -19.13 11.75
N LEU A 36 -1.59 -20.05 11.58
CA LEU A 36 -2.96 -19.73 11.17
C LEU A 36 -3.90 -19.48 12.35
N SER A 37 -3.49 -19.86 13.56
CA SER A 37 -4.29 -19.77 14.78
C SER A 37 -4.15 -18.42 15.50
N SER A 38 -4.94 -18.22 16.57
CA SER A 38 -4.84 -17.06 17.45
C SER A 38 -3.48 -16.93 18.16
N SER A 39 -2.66 -17.98 18.17
CA SER A 39 -1.32 -18.00 18.76
C SER A 39 -0.23 -17.46 17.83
N ARG A 40 -0.56 -17.03 16.60
CA ARG A 40 0.39 -16.50 15.63
C ARG A 40 1.23 -15.35 16.19
N ASP A 41 0.60 -14.36 16.82
CA ASP A 41 1.29 -13.18 17.33
C ASP A 41 2.32 -13.54 18.40
N GLU A 42 2.00 -14.53 19.23
CA GLU A 42 2.87 -15.05 20.29
C GLU A 42 4.05 -15.82 19.72
N LEU A 43 3.81 -16.69 18.74
CA LEU A 43 4.84 -17.46 18.06
C LEU A 43 5.81 -16.53 17.32
N VAL A 44 5.29 -15.56 16.58
CA VAL A 44 6.12 -14.58 15.86
C VAL A 44 6.89 -13.67 16.83
N ALA A 45 6.30 -13.32 17.98
CA ALA A 45 7.01 -12.61 19.06
C ALA A 45 8.27 -13.33 19.52
N ALA A 46 8.12 -14.64 19.78
CA ALA A 46 9.20 -15.49 20.27
C ALA A 46 10.31 -15.60 19.22
N ILE A 47 9.92 -15.84 17.95
CA ILE A 47 10.87 -15.94 16.84
C ILE A 47 11.61 -14.62 16.65
N HIS A 48 10.90 -13.48 16.59
CA HIS A 48 11.50 -12.15 16.47
C HIS A 48 12.52 -11.89 17.59
N SER A 49 12.18 -12.23 18.83
CA SER A 49 13.09 -12.11 19.98
C SER A 49 14.35 -12.98 19.82
N LEU A 50 14.23 -14.20 19.28
CA LEU A 50 15.37 -15.09 19.04
C LEU A 50 16.30 -14.58 17.93
N PHE A 51 15.75 -14.02 16.85
CA PHE A 51 16.54 -13.42 15.76
C PHE A 51 17.36 -12.23 16.25
N LEU A 52 16.81 -11.39 17.13
CA LEU A 52 17.50 -10.23 17.69
C LEU A 52 18.66 -10.57 18.64
N LEU A 53 18.73 -11.79 19.20
CA LEU A 53 19.80 -12.16 20.14
C LEU A 53 21.16 -12.35 19.46
N HIS A 54 21.20 -13.00 18.30
CA HIS A 54 22.43 -13.27 17.55
C HIS A 54 22.24 -13.09 16.03
N PRO A 55 21.99 -11.84 15.55
CA PRO A 55 21.68 -11.55 14.14
C PRO A 55 22.61 -12.20 13.12
N GLN A 56 23.91 -12.18 13.38
CA GLN A 56 24.94 -12.70 12.47
C GLN A 56 24.83 -14.21 12.22
N ASN A 57 24.33 -14.97 13.21
CA ASN A 57 24.28 -16.44 13.16
C ASN A 57 22.90 -16.97 12.79
N THR A 58 21.83 -16.22 13.09
CA THR A 58 20.43 -16.60 12.91
C THR A 58 19.86 -16.15 11.56
N CYS A 59 20.51 -15.23 10.85
CA CYS A 59 20.06 -14.76 9.54
C CYS A 59 20.50 -15.69 8.40
N GLN A 60 20.12 -16.96 8.46
CA GLN A 60 20.35 -17.89 7.36
C GLN A 60 19.13 -17.93 6.42
N PRO A 61 19.32 -18.04 5.09
CA PRO A 61 18.19 -18.13 4.15
C PRO A 61 17.23 -19.28 4.46
N SER A 62 17.75 -20.40 5.00
CA SER A 62 16.95 -21.56 5.45
C SER A 62 16.01 -21.25 6.62
N GLN A 63 16.35 -20.27 7.46
CA GLN A 63 15.53 -19.83 8.60
C GLN A 63 14.56 -18.70 8.22
N VAL A 64 14.87 -17.95 7.16
CA VAL A 64 14.02 -16.84 6.69
C VAL A 64 12.94 -17.33 5.72
N SER A 65 13.25 -18.31 4.87
CA SER A 65 12.32 -18.84 3.86
C SER A 65 10.96 -19.30 4.44
N PRO A 66 10.89 -20.05 5.56
CA PRO A 66 9.60 -20.46 6.15
C PRO A 66 8.75 -19.29 6.65
N LEU A 67 9.37 -18.15 6.97
CA LEU A 67 8.64 -16.96 7.44
C LEU A 67 7.81 -16.31 6.31
N ILE A 68 8.17 -16.55 5.05
CA ILE A 68 7.45 -16.00 3.89
C ILE A 68 6.07 -16.62 3.76
N ASN A 69 5.93 -17.91 4.07
CA ASN A 69 4.65 -18.63 3.99
C ASN A 69 3.63 -18.16 5.02
N ILE A 70 4.08 -17.57 6.13
CA ILE A 70 3.23 -17.06 7.22
C ILE A 70 3.03 -15.54 7.16
N TYR A 71 3.79 -14.85 6.30
CA TYR A 71 3.74 -13.41 6.13
C TYR A 71 2.55 -13.03 5.24
N ARG A 72 1.62 -12.24 5.78
CA ARG A 72 0.39 -11.85 5.06
C ARG A 72 0.47 -10.46 4.45
N GLY A 73 1.58 -9.74 4.65
CA GLY A 73 1.76 -8.39 4.13
C GLY A 73 0.82 -7.35 4.74
N SER A 74 0.39 -7.54 5.99
CA SER A 74 -0.54 -6.64 6.69
C SER A 74 0.14 -5.72 7.70
N LEU A 75 -0.62 -4.76 8.24
CA LEU A 75 -0.17 -3.88 9.34
C LEU A 75 -0.32 -4.53 10.73
N GLU A 76 -0.63 -5.82 10.81
CA GLU A 76 -0.67 -6.57 12.06
C GLU A 76 0.73 -6.68 12.69
N ASP A 77 0.78 -6.73 14.02
CA ASP A 77 2.04 -6.70 14.76
C ASP A 77 2.96 -7.90 14.43
N ALA A 78 2.38 -9.08 14.15
CA ALA A 78 3.14 -10.22 13.66
C ALA A 78 3.80 -9.95 12.30
N ASP A 79 3.08 -9.41 11.32
CA ASP A 79 3.65 -9.11 10.00
C ASP A 79 4.72 -8.03 10.07
N LEU A 80 4.49 -7.00 10.88
CA LEU A 80 5.48 -5.95 11.12
C LEU A 80 6.78 -6.54 11.72
N ARG A 81 6.68 -7.47 12.68
CA ARG A 81 7.85 -8.16 13.23
C ARG A 81 8.55 -9.06 12.23
N ILE A 82 7.81 -9.77 11.37
CA ILE A 82 8.40 -10.57 10.29
C ILE A 82 9.15 -9.66 9.31
N LEU A 83 8.57 -8.51 8.95
CA LEU A 83 9.22 -7.53 8.08
C LEU A 83 10.52 -6.98 8.71
N ASP A 84 10.55 -6.79 10.02
CA ASP A 84 11.76 -6.42 10.75
C ASP A 84 12.84 -7.50 10.69
N ILE A 85 12.46 -8.80 10.76
CA ILE A 85 13.39 -9.92 10.53
C ILE A 85 13.94 -9.88 9.10
N PHE A 86 13.10 -9.63 8.10
CA PHE A 86 13.55 -9.52 6.71
C PHE A 86 14.56 -8.38 6.55
N ARG A 87 14.29 -7.21 7.11
CA ARG A 87 15.22 -6.09 7.08
C ARG A 87 16.54 -6.41 7.79
N LEU A 88 16.47 -7.05 8.94
CA LEU A 88 17.65 -7.47 9.71
C LEU A 88 18.49 -8.48 8.90
N PHE A 89 17.84 -9.41 8.19
CA PHE A 89 18.51 -10.32 7.26
C PHE A 89 19.20 -9.57 6.11
N GLU A 90 18.54 -8.60 5.48
CA GLU A 90 19.14 -7.81 4.38
C GLU A 90 20.36 -7.01 4.85
N VAL A 91 20.29 -6.41 6.04
CA VAL A 91 21.38 -5.62 6.62
C VAL A 91 22.58 -6.51 6.95
N GLU A 92 22.36 -7.64 7.60
CA GLU A 92 23.45 -8.52 8.06
C GLU A 92 24.07 -9.34 6.92
N ARG A 93 23.25 -9.85 5.99
CA ARG A 93 23.72 -10.75 4.93
C ARG A 93 24.04 -10.02 3.63
N ARG A 94 23.63 -8.76 3.48
CA ARG A 94 23.77 -7.97 2.24
C ARG A 94 23.13 -8.66 1.02
N ILE A 95 22.11 -9.47 1.26
CA ILE A 95 21.31 -10.17 0.23
C ILE A 95 19.89 -9.65 0.34
N SER A 96 19.29 -9.28 -0.79
CA SER A 96 17.90 -8.84 -0.81
C SER A 96 16.93 -10.00 -0.58
N VAL A 97 15.87 -9.75 0.20
CA VAL A 97 14.77 -10.69 0.43
C VAL A 97 13.80 -10.72 -0.76
N ALA A 98 13.91 -9.77 -1.71
CA ALA A 98 13.05 -9.71 -2.90
C ALA A 98 13.02 -11.04 -3.67
N THR A 99 14.16 -11.70 -3.88
CA THR A 99 14.20 -13.00 -4.57
C THR A 99 13.38 -14.07 -3.87
N LEU A 100 13.40 -14.08 -2.53
CA LEU A 100 12.59 -15.00 -1.74
C LEU A 100 11.10 -14.62 -1.76
N LEU A 101 10.79 -13.32 -1.81
CA LEU A 101 9.41 -12.81 -1.92
C LEU A 101 8.79 -13.00 -3.30
N SER A 102 9.56 -13.46 -4.30
CA SER A 102 9.01 -13.76 -5.62
C SER A 102 7.92 -14.85 -5.60
N SER A 103 7.96 -15.74 -4.61
CA SER A 103 6.97 -16.80 -4.36
C SER A 103 5.96 -16.47 -3.25
N TRP A 104 5.97 -15.23 -2.75
CA TRP A 104 5.06 -14.79 -1.70
C TRP A 104 3.60 -14.83 -2.17
N SER A 105 2.67 -15.20 -1.28
CA SER A 105 1.22 -15.16 -1.55
C SER A 105 0.47 -14.50 -0.39
N PRO A 106 -0.61 -13.73 -0.66
CA PRO A 106 -1.47 -13.18 0.38
C PRO A 106 -2.25 -14.25 1.15
N THR A 107 -2.46 -15.43 0.58
CA THR A 107 -3.10 -16.57 1.25
C THR A 107 -2.04 -17.48 1.86
N ALA A 108 -2.04 -17.58 3.19
CA ALA A 108 -1.17 -18.50 3.91
C ALA A 108 -1.38 -19.95 3.41
N SER A 109 -0.29 -20.71 3.35
CA SER A 109 -0.21 -22.15 2.96
C SER A 109 -0.07 -22.51 1.47
N THR A 110 -0.07 -21.56 0.55
CA THR A 110 0.27 -21.84 -0.87
C THR A 110 1.30 -20.86 -1.38
N ALA A 111 2.57 -21.27 -1.47
CA ALA A 111 3.58 -20.52 -2.20
C ALA A 111 3.09 -20.33 -3.65
N SER A 112 3.09 -19.10 -4.13
CA SER A 112 2.72 -18.84 -5.51
C SER A 112 3.90 -19.18 -6.42
N PRO A 113 3.64 -19.68 -7.64
CA PRO A 113 4.71 -19.94 -8.60
C PRO A 113 5.24 -18.64 -9.22
N ASP A 114 4.46 -17.55 -9.18
CA ASP A 114 4.80 -16.29 -9.84
C ASP A 114 4.20 -15.06 -9.15
N LEU A 115 4.98 -13.97 -9.13
CA LEU A 115 4.63 -12.70 -8.48
C LEU A 115 3.34 -12.06 -9.02
N LEU A 116 3.08 -12.17 -10.33
CA LEU A 116 1.85 -11.64 -10.94
C LEU A 116 0.61 -12.33 -10.37
N THR A 117 0.70 -13.65 -10.14
CA THR A 117 -0.39 -14.43 -9.57
C THR A 117 -0.67 -13.99 -8.12
N SER A 118 0.38 -13.69 -7.34
CA SER A 118 0.26 -13.17 -5.98
C SER A 118 -0.43 -11.81 -5.93
N ILE A 119 -0.01 -10.88 -6.80
CA ILE A 119 -0.62 -9.55 -6.88
C ILE A 119 -2.08 -9.65 -7.28
N SER A 120 -2.41 -10.56 -8.21
CA SER A 120 -3.78 -10.80 -8.67
C SER A 120 -4.69 -11.41 -7.59
N GLN A 121 -4.12 -12.04 -6.55
CA GLN A 121 -4.86 -12.59 -5.41
C GLN A 121 -5.11 -11.58 -4.27
N LEU A 122 -4.57 -10.36 -4.37
CA LEU A 122 -4.83 -9.31 -3.39
C LEU A 122 -6.32 -8.94 -3.37
N ASP A 123 -6.89 -8.86 -2.18
CA ASP A 123 -8.28 -8.48 -1.99
C ASP A 123 -8.46 -6.98 -2.34
N PRO A 124 -9.24 -6.64 -3.39
CA PRO A 124 -9.40 -5.27 -3.86
C PRO A 124 -10.09 -4.37 -2.83
N ASP A 125 -10.94 -4.90 -1.95
CA ASP A 125 -11.66 -4.13 -0.95
C ASP A 125 -10.76 -3.85 0.26
N ARG A 126 -9.95 -4.81 0.68
CA ARG A 126 -8.91 -4.57 1.71
C ARG A 126 -7.87 -3.57 1.22
N MET A 127 -7.44 -3.69 -0.04
CA MET A 127 -6.53 -2.73 -0.68
C MET A 127 -7.10 -1.32 -0.74
N PHE A 128 -8.37 -1.19 -1.11
CA PHE A 128 -9.02 0.11 -1.13
C PHE A 128 -9.25 0.67 0.28
N GLY A 129 -9.48 -0.20 1.28
CA GLY A 129 -9.50 0.18 2.69
C GLY A 129 -8.21 0.86 3.13
N VAL A 130 -7.04 0.40 2.66
CA VAL A 130 -5.75 1.07 2.90
C VAL A 130 -5.73 2.49 2.32
N CYS A 131 -6.38 2.73 1.18
CA CYS A 131 -6.47 4.07 0.61
C CYS A 131 -7.34 5.00 1.46
N LEU A 132 -8.47 4.49 1.98
CA LEU A 132 -9.39 5.25 2.84
C LEU A 132 -8.73 5.62 4.18
N SER A 133 -7.93 4.72 4.75
CA SER A 133 -7.23 4.92 6.02
C SER A 133 -5.71 4.83 5.85
N PHE A 134 -5.14 5.64 4.96
CA PHE A 134 -3.71 5.55 4.66
C PHE A 134 -2.85 5.90 5.89
N PRO A 135 -1.96 4.99 6.36
CA PRO A 135 -1.24 5.15 7.61
C PRO A 135 -0.14 6.21 7.50
N GLN A 136 -0.43 7.43 7.96
CA GLN A 136 0.54 8.54 7.92
C GLN A 136 1.73 8.36 8.88
N TRP A 137 1.62 7.44 9.84
CA TRP A 137 2.69 7.09 10.77
C TRP A 137 3.71 6.13 10.17
N ARG A 138 3.39 5.48 9.04
CA ARG A 138 4.25 4.48 8.40
C ARG A 138 5.42 5.17 7.72
N SER A 139 6.65 4.82 8.10
CA SER A 139 7.91 5.31 7.51
C SER A 139 8.76 4.14 7.04
N THR A 140 9.57 4.33 5.99
CA THR A 140 10.50 3.31 5.47
C THR A 140 11.48 2.79 6.53
N GLY A 141 11.85 3.63 7.50
CA GLY A 141 12.96 3.38 8.43
C GLY A 141 12.59 2.82 9.81
N ALA A 142 11.31 2.83 10.22
CA ALA A 142 10.94 2.46 11.59
C ALA A 142 9.69 1.58 11.66
N LEU A 143 9.82 0.46 12.38
CA LEU A 143 8.67 -0.24 12.96
C LEU A 143 8.25 0.56 14.20
N SER A 144 7.22 1.39 14.07
CA SER A 144 6.75 2.18 15.22
C SER A 144 6.13 1.24 16.27
N SER A 145 6.93 0.91 17.28
CA SER A 145 6.60 -0.03 18.37
C SER A 145 5.57 0.52 19.36
N LYS A 146 5.07 1.74 19.15
CA LYS A 146 4.22 2.47 20.11
C LYS A 146 2.83 2.88 19.59
N LEU A 147 2.37 2.31 18.47
CA LEU A 147 1.02 2.59 17.99
C LEU A 147 -0.03 1.73 18.69
N SER A 148 -1.22 2.30 18.87
CA SER A 148 -2.37 1.59 19.39
C SER A 148 -2.88 0.56 18.36
N THR A 149 -3.52 -0.52 18.83
CA THR A 149 -4.11 -1.56 17.95
C THR A 149 -5.17 -0.99 17.00
N VAL A 150 -5.79 0.14 17.35
CA VAL A 150 -6.81 0.84 16.54
C VAL A 150 -6.20 1.59 15.35
N GLU A 151 -4.98 2.14 15.51
CA GLU A 151 -4.24 2.82 14.42
C GLU A 151 -3.62 1.84 13.41
N ARG A 152 -3.53 0.55 13.79
CA ARG A 152 -3.15 -0.56 12.91
C ARG A 152 -4.40 -1.09 12.21
N SER A 153 -4.94 -0.29 11.29
CA SER A 153 -6.06 -0.70 10.43
C SER A 153 -5.83 -2.09 9.84
N ALA A 154 -6.88 -2.92 9.74
CA ALA A 154 -6.85 -4.31 9.22
C ALA A 154 -6.58 -4.43 7.70
N GLY A 155 -5.78 -3.53 7.15
CA GLY A 155 -5.37 -3.48 5.74
C GLY A 155 -3.97 -4.04 5.50
N TYR A 156 -3.60 -4.09 4.23
CA TYR A 156 -2.24 -4.40 3.79
C TYR A 156 -1.25 -3.30 4.19
N ASP A 157 0.02 -3.63 4.38
CA ASP A 157 1.08 -2.64 4.60
C ASP A 157 1.40 -1.92 3.27
N PRO A 158 1.11 -0.61 3.14
CA PRO A 158 1.33 0.10 1.88
C PRO A 158 2.80 0.11 1.45
N LEU A 159 3.77 0.10 2.38
CA LEU A 159 5.19 0.05 2.00
C LEU A 159 5.49 -1.29 1.32
N PHE A 160 5.05 -2.39 1.92
CA PHE A 160 5.26 -3.73 1.36
C PHE A 160 4.62 -3.85 -0.03
N ILE A 161 3.39 -3.37 -0.18
CA ILE A 161 2.66 -3.41 -1.46
C ILE A 161 3.38 -2.61 -2.56
N ILE A 162 3.91 -1.42 -2.23
CA ILE A 162 4.67 -0.61 -3.19
C ILE A 162 5.97 -1.31 -3.59
N LEU A 163 6.67 -1.93 -2.63
CA LEU A 163 7.90 -2.70 -2.91
C LEU A 163 7.59 -3.95 -3.76
N LEU A 164 6.46 -4.62 -3.51
CA LEU A 164 6.01 -5.76 -4.30
C LEU A 164 5.74 -5.36 -5.75
N LEU A 165 5.09 -4.21 -5.96
CA LEU A 165 4.89 -3.64 -7.29
C LEU A 165 6.22 -3.25 -7.95
N ALA A 166 7.14 -2.63 -7.20
CA ALA A 166 8.46 -2.29 -7.68
C ALA A 166 9.21 -3.53 -8.19
N GLN A 167 9.14 -4.63 -7.43
CA GLN A 167 9.75 -5.90 -7.81
C GLN A 167 9.12 -6.48 -9.09
N LEU A 168 7.80 -6.39 -9.25
CA LEU A 168 7.14 -6.83 -10.48
C LEU A 168 7.63 -6.04 -11.69
N LEU A 169 7.76 -4.72 -11.55
CA LEU A 169 8.18 -3.82 -12.64
C LEU A 169 9.67 -3.94 -12.96
N ALA A 170 10.50 -4.26 -11.97
CA ALA A 170 11.95 -4.41 -12.11
C ALA A 170 12.38 -5.73 -12.79
N ARG A 171 11.45 -6.65 -13.06
CA ARG A 171 11.74 -7.86 -13.84
C ARG A 171 12.00 -7.48 -15.30
N GLU A 172 13.24 -7.14 -15.61
CA GLU A 172 13.71 -6.87 -16.97
C GLU A 172 14.50 -8.08 -17.49
N GLY A 173 14.20 -8.55 -18.70
CA GLY A 173 15.09 -9.46 -19.44
C GLY A 173 14.53 -10.80 -19.90
N SER A 174 13.31 -11.19 -19.54
CA SER A 174 12.60 -12.31 -20.17
C SER A 174 11.49 -11.77 -21.07
N ASN A 175 11.12 -12.49 -22.12
CA ASN A 175 10.04 -12.21 -23.08
C ASN A 175 8.62 -12.13 -22.45
N ASP A 176 8.52 -11.75 -21.19
CA ASP A 176 7.35 -11.78 -20.33
C ASP A 176 6.84 -10.35 -20.13
N GLN A 177 6.57 -9.67 -21.25
CA GLN A 177 5.90 -8.39 -21.21
C GLN A 177 4.50 -8.60 -20.64
N LEU A 178 4.14 -7.82 -19.61
CA LEU A 178 2.79 -7.87 -19.03
C LEU A 178 1.75 -7.67 -20.14
N THR A 179 0.88 -8.66 -20.30
CA THR A 179 -0.21 -8.59 -21.28
C THR A 179 -1.23 -7.51 -20.87
N GLY A 180 -2.04 -7.04 -21.82
CA GLY A 180 -3.14 -6.12 -21.51
C GLY A 180 -4.10 -6.67 -20.44
N ILE A 181 -4.33 -8.00 -20.42
CA ILE A 181 -5.16 -8.66 -19.40
C ILE A 181 -4.48 -8.61 -18.03
N SER A 182 -3.16 -8.85 -17.97
CA SER A 182 -2.37 -8.76 -16.74
C SER A 182 -2.45 -7.35 -16.14
N TRP A 183 -2.36 -6.31 -16.98
CA TRP A 183 -2.54 -4.92 -16.54
C TRP A 183 -3.93 -4.67 -15.95
N VAL A 184 -4.99 -5.17 -16.59
CA VAL A 184 -6.36 -5.05 -16.08
C VAL A 184 -6.50 -5.77 -14.73
N GLN A 185 -5.90 -6.95 -14.56
CA GLN A 185 -5.88 -7.69 -13.29
C GLN A 185 -5.18 -6.89 -12.19
N ILE A 186 -3.97 -6.37 -12.47
CA ILE A 186 -3.21 -5.54 -11.53
C ILE A 186 -4.00 -4.29 -11.15
N CYS A 187 -4.67 -3.63 -12.10
CA CYS A 187 -5.42 -2.41 -11.79
C CYS A 187 -6.66 -2.70 -10.92
N ARG A 188 -7.33 -3.84 -11.13
CA ARG A 188 -8.51 -4.25 -10.35
C ARG A 188 -8.23 -4.50 -8.88
N THR A 189 -6.98 -4.83 -8.51
CA THR A 189 -6.58 -5.02 -7.10
C THR A 189 -6.46 -3.71 -6.34
N ASN A 190 -6.60 -2.55 -7.01
CA ASN A 190 -6.40 -1.21 -6.46
C ASN A 190 -4.97 -0.92 -5.98
N ILE A 191 -3.96 -1.67 -6.46
CA ILE A 191 -2.55 -1.39 -6.13
C ILE A 191 -2.10 0.00 -6.60
N LEU A 192 -2.62 0.45 -7.74
CA LEU A 192 -2.41 1.81 -8.25
C LEU A 192 -2.91 2.86 -7.27
N ALA A 193 -4.09 2.64 -6.69
CA ALA A 193 -4.68 3.57 -5.74
C ALA A 193 -3.79 3.72 -4.49
N VAL A 194 -3.24 2.60 -3.98
CA VAL A 194 -2.30 2.61 -2.84
C VAL A 194 -1.01 3.36 -3.20
N LEU A 195 -0.47 3.12 -4.40
CA LEU A 195 0.72 3.83 -4.88
C LEU A 195 0.48 5.35 -4.93
N ILE A 196 -0.67 5.79 -5.44
CA ILE A 196 -1.00 7.22 -5.50
C ILE A 196 -1.20 7.82 -4.11
N CYS A 197 -1.87 7.12 -3.20
CA CYS A 197 -2.00 7.56 -1.80
C CYS A 197 -0.65 7.76 -1.11
N SER A 198 0.38 7.00 -1.49
CA SER A 198 1.74 7.16 -0.95
C SER A 198 2.36 8.52 -1.24
N LEU A 199 1.95 9.23 -2.31
CA LEU A 199 2.41 10.59 -2.62
C LEU A 199 1.91 11.64 -1.60
N SER A 200 0.93 11.28 -0.76
CA SER A 200 0.46 12.07 0.37
C SER A 200 1.06 11.63 1.72
N ALA A 201 2.01 10.68 1.74
CA ALA A 201 2.63 10.21 2.96
C ALA A 201 3.45 11.30 3.67
N ARG A 202 3.50 11.29 5.00
CA ARG A 202 4.37 12.18 5.79
C ARG A 202 5.86 11.87 5.61
N ASP A 203 6.21 10.60 5.39
CA ASP A 203 7.59 10.15 5.22
C ASP A 203 8.11 10.45 3.81
N ASP A 204 9.18 11.24 3.72
CA ASP A 204 9.75 11.70 2.44
C ASP A 204 10.31 10.54 1.59
N GLN A 205 10.89 9.53 2.25
CA GLN A 205 11.45 8.36 1.59
C GLN A 205 10.34 7.50 0.98
N LEU A 206 9.23 7.30 1.70
CA LEU A 206 8.05 6.61 1.17
C LEU A 206 7.45 7.35 -0.03
N ARG A 207 7.38 8.69 0.01
CA ARG A 207 6.94 9.48 -1.15
C ARG A 207 7.88 9.32 -2.35
N ASN A 208 9.19 9.37 -2.13
CA ASN A 208 10.18 9.19 -3.19
C ASN A 208 10.11 7.79 -3.81
N LEU A 209 10.00 6.75 -2.98
CA LEU A 209 9.78 5.39 -3.44
C LEU A 209 8.50 5.28 -4.28
N GLY A 210 7.38 5.83 -3.78
CA GLY A 210 6.12 5.87 -4.50
C GLY A 210 6.24 6.56 -5.86
N TRP A 211 6.95 7.69 -5.93
CA TRP A 211 7.18 8.41 -7.20
C TRP A 211 8.06 7.63 -8.18
N THR A 212 9.11 6.97 -7.68
CA THR A 212 10.01 6.15 -8.50
C THR A 212 9.25 4.96 -9.12
N VAL A 213 8.47 4.25 -8.29
CA VAL A 213 7.64 3.12 -8.75
C VAL A 213 6.54 3.60 -9.70
N PHE A 214 5.96 4.79 -9.44
CA PHE A 214 5.01 5.42 -10.36
C PHE A 214 5.62 5.68 -11.74
N GLY A 215 6.83 6.25 -11.79
CA GLY A 215 7.53 6.50 -13.05
C GLY A 215 7.82 5.22 -13.83
N GLY A 216 8.37 4.20 -13.16
CA GLY A 216 8.63 2.90 -13.79
C GLY A 216 7.36 2.22 -14.30
N MET A 217 6.27 2.33 -13.57
CA MET A 217 4.97 1.79 -13.99
C MET A 217 4.37 2.55 -15.18
N TYR A 218 4.45 3.88 -15.17
CA TYR A 218 3.97 4.72 -16.25
C TYR A 218 4.68 4.37 -17.57
N ASP A 219 6.01 4.23 -17.53
CA ASP A 219 6.82 3.81 -18.66
C ASP A 219 6.44 2.41 -19.18
N LYS A 220 6.31 1.41 -18.29
CA LYS A 220 5.90 0.06 -18.70
C LYS A 220 4.48 0.02 -19.28
N LEU A 221 3.57 0.87 -18.78
CA LEU A 221 2.19 0.96 -19.26
C LEU A 221 2.10 1.62 -20.64
N GLU A 222 2.92 2.64 -20.91
CA GLU A 222 2.97 3.31 -22.21
C GLU A 222 3.34 2.32 -23.33
N HIS A 223 4.34 1.48 -23.06
CA HIS A 223 4.81 0.43 -23.96
C HIS A 223 3.99 -0.87 -23.91
N ALA A 224 3.01 -0.99 -23.02
CA ALA A 224 2.20 -2.19 -22.87
C ALA A 224 1.30 -2.46 -24.10
N PRO A 225 0.93 -3.72 -24.36
CA PRO A 225 -0.10 -4.05 -25.34
C PRO A 225 -1.42 -3.30 -25.05
N ASP A 226 -2.16 -2.94 -26.09
CA ASP A 226 -3.40 -2.18 -25.93
C ASP A 226 -4.49 -3.01 -25.22
N PHE A 227 -5.24 -2.33 -24.35
CA PHE A 227 -6.45 -2.80 -23.70
C PHE A 227 -7.45 -1.65 -23.57
N PHE A 228 -8.71 -1.97 -23.30
CA PHE A 228 -9.84 -1.04 -23.44
C PHE A 228 -9.66 0.25 -22.63
N GLU A 229 -9.29 0.15 -21.35
CA GLU A 229 -9.16 1.29 -20.43
C GLU A 229 -7.82 2.03 -20.54
N LYS A 230 -6.86 1.55 -21.34
CA LYS A 230 -5.47 2.05 -21.37
C LYS A 230 -5.39 3.56 -21.54
N LYS A 231 -6.11 4.12 -22.52
CA LYS A 231 -6.11 5.57 -22.80
C LYS A 231 -6.62 6.39 -21.61
N GLN A 232 -7.68 5.93 -20.95
CA GLN A 232 -8.27 6.59 -19.79
C GLN A 232 -7.34 6.48 -18.57
N LEU A 233 -6.68 5.33 -18.40
CA LEU A 233 -5.71 5.10 -17.33
C LEU A 233 -4.48 6.02 -17.49
N VAL A 234 -3.86 6.03 -18.68
CA VAL A 234 -2.70 6.89 -18.99
C VAL A 234 -3.05 8.36 -18.77
N TYR A 235 -4.23 8.80 -19.19
CA TYR A 235 -4.70 10.17 -18.97
C TYR A 235 -4.80 10.54 -17.49
N LEU A 236 -5.33 9.65 -16.64
CA LEU A 236 -5.38 9.88 -15.19
C LEU A 236 -3.97 9.94 -14.59
N LEU A 237 -3.08 9.03 -14.99
CA LEU A 237 -1.68 9.03 -14.53
C LEU A 237 -0.96 10.31 -14.96
N GLU A 238 -1.13 10.76 -16.19
CA GLU A 238 -0.53 12.00 -16.70
C GLU A 238 -0.99 13.23 -15.89
N LYS A 239 -2.27 13.28 -15.49
CA LYS A 239 -2.76 14.33 -14.58
C LYS A 239 -2.08 14.30 -13.23
N VAL A 240 -1.90 13.11 -12.63
CA VAL A 240 -1.17 12.96 -11.37
C VAL A 240 0.30 13.38 -11.54
N ALA A 241 0.94 12.98 -12.63
CA ALA A 241 2.33 13.31 -12.91
C ALA A 241 2.55 14.83 -13.03
N ARG A 242 1.71 15.51 -13.83
CA ARG A 242 1.75 16.97 -13.97
C ARG A 242 1.54 17.68 -12.64
N LEU A 243 0.60 17.19 -11.84
CA LEU A 243 0.33 17.74 -10.51
C LEU A 243 1.54 17.62 -9.58
N TYR A 244 2.14 16.44 -9.52
CA TYR A 244 3.28 16.18 -8.63
C TYR A 244 4.49 17.01 -9.01
N VAL A 245 4.81 17.08 -10.31
CA VAL A 245 5.93 17.89 -10.84
C VAL A 245 5.71 19.38 -10.55
N LYS A 246 4.53 19.94 -10.85
CA LYS A 246 4.20 21.35 -10.59
C LYS A 246 4.35 21.72 -9.12
N THR A 247 3.95 20.81 -8.23
CA THR A 247 4.04 21.06 -6.78
C THR A 247 5.48 20.95 -6.28
N SER A 248 6.30 20.10 -6.89
CA SER A 248 7.71 19.95 -6.54
C SER A 248 8.62 21.08 -7.04
N SER A 249 8.24 21.81 -8.09
CA SER A 249 9.06 22.86 -8.71
C SER A 249 8.84 24.28 -8.17
N GLN A 250 7.85 24.49 -7.30
CA GLN A 250 7.52 25.82 -6.77
C GLN A 250 8.50 26.35 -5.70
N ASP A 251 9.34 25.50 -5.11
CA ASP A 251 10.31 25.88 -4.06
C ASP A 251 11.77 25.68 -4.50
N SER A 252 12.20 26.42 -5.52
CA SER A 252 13.55 26.35 -6.12
C SER A 252 14.70 26.96 -5.29
N THR A 253 14.51 27.17 -3.97
CA THR A 253 15.54 27.76 -3.08
C THR A 253 16.06 26.81 -2.00
N SER A 254 15.53 25.61 -1.90
CA SER A 254 16.05 24.57 -1.00
C SER A 254 16.05 23.24 -1.72
N ALA A 255 17.10 22.44 -1.53
CA ALA A 255 17.20 21.05 -1.98
C ALA A 255 16.21 20.13 -1.22
N ALA A 256 14.94 20.53 -1.17
CA ALA A 256 13.90 19.89 -0.40
C ALA A 256 13.37 18.67 -1.18
N PRO A 257 13.17 17.53 -0.49
CA PRO A 257 12.61 16.32 -1.10
C PRO A 257 11.17 16.57 -1.58
N TYR A 258 10.73 15.79 -2.57
CA TYR A 258 9.43 15.90 -3.25
C TYR A 258 8.27 16.35 -2.34
N HIS A 259 7.55 17.41 -2.77
CA HIS A 259 6.47 18.02 -2.00
C HIS A 259 5.29 17.05 -1.81
N ARG A 260 4.74 17.02 -0.59
CA ARG A 260 3.61 16.17 -0.20
C ARG A 260 2.31 16.64 -0.86
N LEU A 261 1.59 15.76 -1.56
CA LEU A 261 0.27 16.09 -2.07
C LEU A 261 -0.79 16.10 -0.95
N PRO A 262 -1.84 16.95 -1.05
CA PRO A 262 -2.99 16.88 -0.16
C PRO A 262 -3.69 15.51 -0.24
N SER A 263 -4.15 15.00 0.91
CA SER A 263 -4.74 13.67 0.99
C SER A 263 -6.07 13.59 0.22
N TYR A 264 -6.86 14.68 0.17
CA TYR A 264 -8.04 14.76 -0.70
C TYR A 264 -7.72 14.49 -2.17
N THR A 265 -6.59 15.01 -2.65
CA THR A 265 -6.18 14.86 -4.04
C THR A 265 -5.82 13.41 -4.37
N THR A 266 -4.94 12.81 -3.57
CA THR A 266 -4.54 11.41 -3.81
C THR A 266 -5.70 10.44 -3.60
N LEU A 267 -6.58 10.71 -2.63
CA LEU A 267 -7.78 9.90 -2.38
C LEU A 267 -8.79 10.00 -3.52
N PHE A 268 -8.96 11.20 -4.10
CA PHE A 268 -9.81 11.37 -5.28
C PHE A 268 -9.32 10.53 -6.46
N PHE A 269 -8.01 10.58 -6.75
CA PHE A 269 -7.42 9.77 -7.79
C PHE A 269 -7.52 8.27 -7.48
N ALA A 270 -7.36 7.85 -6.22
CA ALA A 270 -7.62 6.48 -5.79
C ALA A 270 -9.05 6.02 -6.15
N HIS A 271 -10.08 6.84 -5.87
CA HIS A 271 -11.45 6.57 -6.31
C HIS A 271 -11.59 6.56 -7.83
N ALA A 272 -10.88 7.45 -8.54
CA ALA A 272 -10.92 7.50 -10.00
C ALA A 272 -10.38 6.22 -10.63
N PHE A 273 -9.20 5.76 -10.21
CA PHE A 273 -8.60 4.50 -10.67
C PHE A 273 -9.51 3.31 -10.37
N ARG A 274 -10.07 3.21 -9.16
CA ARG A 274 -11.02 2.14 -8.82
C ARG A 274 -12.26 2.18 -9.70
N SER A 275 -12.82 3.37 -9.93
CA SER A 275 -14.04 3.54 -10.74
C SER A 275 -13.82 3.22 -12.22
N LEU A 276 -12.61 3.46 -12.74
CA LEU A 276 -12.25 3.17 -14.13
C LEU A 276 -12.42 1.68 -14.45
N PHE A 277 -12.00 0.80 -13.53
CA PHE A 277 -12.13 -0.65 -13.67
C PHE A 277 -13.42 -1.22 -13.08
N ALA A 278 -14.34 -0.36 -12.65
CA ALA A 278 -15.68 -0.68 -12.15
C ALA A 278 -16.72 0.29 -12.72
N PRO A 279 -16.99 0.27 -14.04
CA PRO A 279 -17.84 1.27 -14.71
C PRO A 279 -19.32 1.22 -14.28
N SER A 280 -19.75 0.13 -13.64
CA SER A 280 -21.08 0.04 -12.99
C SER A 280 -21.23 0.94 -11.76
N SER A 281 -20.13 1.48 -11.24
CA SER A 281 -20.13 2.42 -10.13
C SER A 281 -20.82 3.73 -10.51
N SER A 282 -21.70 4.22 -9.63
CA SER A 282 -22.34 5.53 -9.82
C SER A 282 -21.35 6.69 -9.84
N LEU A 283 -20.12 6.48 -9.35
CA LEU A 283 -19.07 7.50 -9.32
C LEU A 283 -18.36 7.65 -10.66
N TYR A 284 -18.27 6.59 -11.47
CA TYR A 284 -17.54 6.61 -12.74
C TYR A 284 -17.96 7.76 -13.67
N PRO A 285 -19.25 8.00 -13.98
CA PRO A 285 -19.64 9.11 -14.85
C PRO A 285 -19.38 10.49 -14.20
N LEU A 286 -19.48 10.60 -12.88
CA LEU A 286 -19.27 11.86 -12.17
C LEU A 286 -17.78 12.24 -12.17
N ILE A 287 -16.91 11.28 -11.85
CA ILE A 287 -15.45 11.43 -11.84
C ILE A 287 -14.95 11.69 -13.26
N SER A 288 -15.36 10.87 -14.23
CA SER A 288 -14.94 11.03 -15.63
C SER A 288 -15.30 12.41 -16.16
N ARG A 289 -16.52 12.90 -15.88
CA ARG A 289 -16.93 14.26 -16.26
C ARG A 289 -16.05 15.32 -15.61
N PHE A 290 -15.79 15.22 -14.30
CA PHE A 290 -14.98 16.20 -13.58
C PHE A 290 -13.54 16.26 -14.10
N VAL A 291 -12.91 15.11 -14.30
CA VAL A 291 -11.52 15.01 -14.75
C VAL A 291 -11.34 15.54 -16.18
N LEU A 292 -12.33 15.30 -17.06
CA LEU A 292 -12.31 15.78 -18.44
C LEU A 292 -12.69 17.26 -18.60
N GLN A 293 -13.39 17.85 -17.63
CA GLN A 293 -13.89 19.22 -17.73
C GLN A 293 -12.77 20.28 -17.69
N ARG A 294 -11.66 20.00 -17.00
CA ARG A 294 -10.53 20.93 -16.88
C ARG A 294 -9.21 20.25 -17.27
N PRO A 295 -8.33 20.92 -18.03
CA PRO A 295 -7.02 20.37 -18.36
C PRO A 295 -6.15 20.22 -17.09
N GLU A 296 -6.16 21.24 -16.23
CA GLU A 296 -5.46 21.25 -14.95
C GLU A 296 -6.34 20.81 -13.79
N PHE A 297 -5.70 20.18 -12.79
CA PHE A 297 -6.31 19.81 -11.52
C PHE A 297 -5.75 20.71 -10.43
N ASP A 298 -6.62 21.31 -9.61
CA ASP A 298 -6.21 22.12 -8.47
C ASP A 298 -6.08 21.24 -7.22
N PRO A 299 -4.87 21.07 -6.65
CA PRO A 299 -4.70 20.28 -5.43
C PRO A 299 -5.26 20.96 -4.18
N ASN A 300 -5.55 22.27 -4.25
CA ASN A 300 -5.93 23.08 -3.09
C ASN A 300 -7.44 23.26 -2.92
N ASP A 301 -8.25 22.55 -3.71
CA ASP A 301 -9.71 22.57 -3.68
C ASP A 301 -10.23 21.12 -3.59
N PRO A 302 -11.12 20.77 -2.64
CA PRO A 302 -11.69 19.44 -2.57
C PRO A 302 -12.43 19.05 -3.87
N PRO A 303 -12.05 17.96 -4.54
CA PRO A 303 -12.61 17.60 -5.84
C PRO A 303 -14.12 17.40 -5.79
N MET A 304 -14.83 17.97 -6.77
CA MET A 304 -16.28 17.81 -6.95
C MET A 304 -17.16 18.27 -5.78
N LEU A 305 -16.62 19.02 -4.81
CA LEU A 305 -17.32 19.41 -3.58
C LEU A 305 -18.71 20.01 -3.85
N TYR A 306 -18.75 21.11 -4.60
CA TYR A 306 -20.00 21.80 -4.91
C TYR A 306 -20.91 20.97 -5.82
N SER A 307 -20.34 20.25 -6.80
CA SER A 307 -21.16 19.49 -7.76
C SER A 307 -21.92 18.33 -7.09
N MET A 308 -21.33 17.70 -6.07
CA MET A 308 -22.00 16.64 -5.31
C MET A 308 -22.89 17.15 -4.17
N LEU A 309 -22.50 18.23 -3.46
CA LEU A 309 -23.32 18.78 -2.38
C LEU A 309 -24.60 19.45 -2.92
N TYR A 310 -24.50 20.16 -4.04
CA TYR A 310 -25.60 20.91 -4.66
C TYR A 310 -26.30 20.14 -5.79
N SER A 311 -26.15 18.81 -5.88
CA SER A 311 -26.70 17.99 -6.97
C SER A 311 -28.24 18.03 -7.11
N THR A 312 -28.96 18.61 -6.14
CA THR A 312 -30.40 18.88 -6.21
C THR A 312 -30.82 19.98 -7.19
N LEU A 313 -29.88 20.77 -7.72
CA LEU A 313 -30.16 21.84 -8.70
C LEU A 313 -30.20 21.36 -10.15
N SER A 314 -29.89 20.09 -10.40
CA SER A 314 -30.05 19.47 -11.72
C SER A 314 -31.53 19.17 -11.95
N SER A 315 -32.08 19.71 -13.04
CA SER A 315 -33.49 19.66 -13.49
C SER A 315 -34.07 18.27 -13.78
N ASP A 316 -33.51 17.21 -13.22
CA ASP A 316 -33.85 15.81 -13.46
C ASP A 316 -34.66 15.21 -12.28
N LEU A 317 -35.46 16.07 -11.62
CA LEU A 317 -36.28 15.79 -10.44
C LEU A 317 -37.32 14.68 -10.66
N GLY A 318 -37.63 14.32 -11.91
CA GLY A 318 -38.66 13.33 -12.24
C GLY A 318 -38.20 11.89 -12.39
N ARG A 319 -36.89 11.59 -12.51
CA ARG A 319 -36.47 10.27 -13.05
C ARG A 319 -35.68 9.34 -12.16
N LYS A 320 -35.05 9.76 -11.05
CA LYS A 320 -34.39 8.82 -10.10
C LYS A 320 -34.35 9.37 -8.67
N GLU A 321 -35.38 9.10 -7.89
CA GLU A 321 -35.40 9.34 -6.45
C GLU A 321 -34.15 8.70 -5.78
N GLY A 322 -33.51 9.44 -4.86
CA GLY A 322 -32.41 8.92 -4.03
C GLY A 322 -30.99 9.05 -4.59
N ARG A 323 -30.78 9.47 -5.85
CA ARG A 323 -29.41 9.65 -6.40
C ARG A 323 -28.61 10.74 -5.69
N TRP A 324 -29.24 11.90 -5.45
CA TRP A 324 -28.63 13.03 -4.74
C TRP A 324 -28.23 12.69 -3.30
N LYS A 325 -29.02 11.84 -2.60
CA LYS A 325 -28.68 11.36 -1.24
C LYS A 325 -27.39 10.54 -1.25
N ARG A 326 -27.23 9.68 -2.27
CA ARG A 326 -26.05 8.84 -2.44
C ARG A 326 -24.80 9.69 -2.73
N GLU A 327 -24.91 10.67 -3.63
CA GLU A 327 -23.81 11.58 -3.97
C GLU A 327 -23.38 12.43 -2.78
N ARG A 328 -24.34 13.01 -2.03
CA ARG A 328 -24.05 13.76 -0.80
C ARG A 328 -23.41 12.89 0.28
N ASN A 329 -23.95 11.71 0.53
CA ASN A 329 -23.40 10.78 1.52
C ASN A 329 -21.98 10.35 1.12
N TRP A 330 -21.74 10.08 -0.17
CA TRP A 330 -20.40 9.79 -0.65
C TRP A 330 -19.45 10.97 -0.43
N MET A 331 -19.86 12.20 -0.75
CA MET A 331 -19.04 13.38 -0.54
C MET A 331 -18.73 13.60 0.94
N LEU A 332 -19.70 13.43 1.84
CA LEU A 332 -19.47 13.54 3.29
C LEU A 332 -18.47 12.49 3.80
N ARG A 333 -18.56 11.25 3.31
CA ARG A 333 -17.59 10.20 3.63
C ARG A 333 -16.21 10.53 3.07
N PHE A 334 -16.13 10.94 1.80
CA PHE A 334 -14.90 11.37 1.16
C PHE A 334 -14.21 12.51 1.92
N LEU A 335 -14.99 13.49 2.41
CA LEU A 335 -14.48 14.59 3.22
C LEU A 335 -13.93 14.11 4.57
N SER A 336 -14.59 13.14 5.21
CA SER A 336 -14.14 12.51 6.44
C SER A 336 -12.85 11.71 6.22
N ASP A 337 -12.81 10.87 5.19
CA ASP A 337 -11.69 9.96 4.90
C ASP A 337 -10.44 10.75 4.46
N GLY A 338 -10.61 11.85 3.73
CA GLY A 338 -9.49 12.69 3.27
C GLY A 338 -8.95 13.68 4.33
N MET A 339 -9.64 13.85 5.47
CA MET A 339 -9.23 14.79 6.53
C MET A 339 -8.19 14.15 7.46
N VAL A 340 -6.98 13.91 6.96
CA VAL A 340 -5.95 13.15 7.69
C VAL A 340 -4.90 14.05 8.35
N SER A 341 -4.61 15.21 7.78
CA SER A 341 -3.59 16.15 8.25
C SER A 341 -4.14 17.57 8.45
N SER A 342 -3.43 18.38 9.22
CA SER A 342 -3.73 19.81 9.38
C SER A 342 -3.69 20.58 8.06
N GLY A 343 -2.87 20.11 7.10
CA GLY A 343 -2.85 20.65 5.74
C GLY A 343 -4.17 20.41 4.99
N ASP A 344 -4.81 19.26 5.20
CA ASP A 344 -6.07 18.91 4.55
C ASP A 344 -7.22 19.75 5.12
N TRP A 345 -7.19 20.05 6.42
CA TRP A 345 -8.12 21.00 7.04
C TRP A 345 -8.06 22.39 6.40
N LYS A 346 -6.87 22.91 6.10
CA LYS A 346 -6.70 24.21 5.45
C LYS A 346 -7.32 24.26 4.06
N VAL A 347 -7.30 23.14 3.34
CA VAL A 347 -7.95 23.01 2.02
C VAL A 347 -9.47 23.16 2.18
N LEU A 348 -10.07 22.49 3.16
CA LEU A 348 -11.51 22.57 3.41
C LEU A 348 -11.97 23.91 4.00
N GLN A 349 -11.17 24.51 4.90
CA GLN A 349 -11.52 25.74 5.62
C GLN A 349 -11.85 26.91 4.68
N ARG A 350 -11.24 26.96 3.49
CA ARG A 350 -11.46 28.00 2.47
C ARG A 350 -12.90 28.06 1.95
N HIS A 351 -13.70 27.05 2.22
CA HIS A 351 -15.08 26.91 1.71
C HIS A 351 -16.14 26.98 2.82
N ILE A 352 -15.73 27.11 4.09
CA ILE A 352 -16.64 27.15 5.26
C ILE A 352 -16.84 28.60 5.77
N VAL A 353 -15.94 29.52 5.42
CA VAL A 353 -16.02 30.96 5.69
C VAL A 353 -16.61 31.67 4.49
#